data_AF-A0A351AWQ5-F1
#
_entry.id   AF-A0A351AWQ5-F1
#
_cell.length_a   1.000
_cell.length_b   1.000
_cell.length_c   1.000
_cell.angle_alpha   90.00
_cell.angle_beta   90.00
_cell.angle_gamma   90.00
#
_symmetry.space_group_name_H-M   'P 1'
#
loop_
_entity.id
_entity.type
_entity.pdbx_description
1 polymer ?
#
loop_
_entity_poly.entity_id
_entity_poly.type
_entity_poly.pdbx_seq_one_letter_code
_entity_poly.pdbx_strand_id
1 'polypeptide(L)'
;MEKQRNKKGSLPIGVRIIGIIIAVLAAAYGLYAGMGNSTGNFDGEMQIFALDVGQGDSFFIISPNGKTMLIDSGESSNSKQIEQFIREKGVRQLDVVIGSHTHSDHVGSMPYLLDAFDVGKYVMSEAGLETRIQKRINAVLEEKDIPCSYVWAGDVIDWDSDCKVTVLSPVPEFDEYSKTDWNEWSLIIRAEYANHSMIFT
;
A
#
# COMPACT_ATOMS: atom_id res chain seq x y z
N MET A 1 -52.36 43.41 19.57
CA MET A 1 -52.01 42.16 18.86
C MET A 1 -50.50 41.98 18.96
N GLU A 2 -50.02 41.24 19.95
CA GLU A 2 -48.59 41.04 20.18
C GLU A 2 -48.22 39.58 19.86
N LYS A 3 -47.43 39.39 18.81
CA LYS A 3 -46.96 38.08 18.37
C LYS A 3 -46.01 37.52 19.43
N GLN A 4 -46.43 36.47 20.15
CA GLN A 4 -45.53 35.69 20.99
C GLN A 4 -44.40 35.10 20.11
N ARG A 5 -43.19 35.63 20.27
CA ARG A 5 -41.96 35.06 19.72
C ARG A 5 -41.68 33.76 20.46
N ASN A 6 -41.83 32.65 19.74
CA ASN A 6 -41.50 31.31 20.23
C ASN A 6 -39.98 31.24 20.52
N LYS A 7 -39.57 31.39 21.78
CA LYS A 7 -38.18 31.20 22.20
C LYS A 7 -37.91 29.69 22.15
N LYS A 8 -37.19 29.22 21.12
CA LYS A 8 -36.61 27.87 21.12
C LYS A 8 -35.68 27.77 22.33
N GLY A 9 -36.16 27.11 23.39
CA GLY A 9 -35.36 26.84 24.57
C GLY A 9 -34.14 26.02 24.19
N SER A 10 -32.95 26.51 24.51
CA SER A 10 -31.72 25.75 24.34
C SER A 10 -31.76 24.53 25.25
N LEU A 11 -31.38 23.37 24.72
CA LEU A 11 -31.34 22.11 25.48
C LEU A 11 -30.46 22.26 26.74
N PRO A 12 -30.84 21.63 27.86
CA PRO A 12 -30.05 21.67 29.09
C PRO A 12 -28.65 21.11 28.85
N ILE A 13 -27.65 21.67 29.55
CA ILE A 13 -26.23 21.39 29.35
C ILE A 13 -25.93 19.88 29.39
N GLY A 14 -26.57 19.13 30.30
CA GLY A 14 -26.42 17.67 30.38
C GLY A 14 -26.86 16.92 29.11
N VAL A 15 -27.92 17.36 28.43
CA VAL A 15 -28.40 16.75 27.19
C VAL A 15 -27.45 17.05 26.02
N ARG A 16 -26.82 18.23 26.02
CA ARG A 16 -25.78 18.58 25.05
C ARG A 16 -24.51 17.73 25.23
N ILE A 17 -24.08 17.51 26.47
CA ILE A 17 -22.91 16.67 26.79
C ILE A 17 -23.16 15.22 26.37
N ILE A 18 -24.34 14.66 26.67
CA ILE A 18 -24.71 13.30 26.23
C ILE A 18 -24.68 13.18 24.70
N GLY A 19 -25.22 14.17 23.99
CA GLY A 19 -25.19 14.19 22.52
C GLY A 19 -23.77 14.21 21.94
N ILE A 20 -22.85 14.97 22.55
CA ILE A 20 -21.43 15.01 22.15
C ILE A 20 -20.74 13.67 22.40
N ILE A 21 -20.97 13.05 23.56
CA ILE A 21 -20.38 11.74 23.89
C ILE A 21 -20.85 10.67 22.89
N ILE A 22 -22.15 10.64 22.57
CA ILE A 22 -22.69 9.70 21.58
C ILE A 22 -22.07 9.93 20.21
N ALA A 23 -21.91 11.19 19.77
CA ALA A 23 -21.28 11.50 18.49
C ALA A 23 -19.80 11.06 18.43
N VAL A 24 -19.05 11.27 19.51
CA VAL A 24 -17.64 10.84 19.61
C VAL A 24 -17.53 9.32 19.61
N LEU A 25 -18.40 8.62 20.36
CA LEU A 25 -18.42 7.16 20.39
C LEU A 25 -18.84 6.58 19.02
N ALA A 26 -19.79 7.19 18.34
CA ALA A 26 -20.20 6.79 17.00
C ALA A 26 -19.07 7.01 15.96
N ALA A 27 -18.33 8.11 16.07
CA ALA A 27 -17.16 8.37 15.22
C ALA A 27 -16.02 7.39 15.51
N ALA A 28 -15.71 7.13 16.78
CA ALA A 28 -14.71 6.15 17.19
C ALA A 28 -15.09 4.72 16.74
N TYR A 29 -16.38 4.36 16.85
CA TYR A 29 -16.88 3.09 16.35
C TYR A 29 -16.83 3.02 14.82
N GLY A 30 -17.15 4.11 14.10
CA GLY A 30 -17.02 4.18 12.65
C GLY A 30 -15.57 4.02 12.18
N LEU A 31 -14.62 4.63 12.89
CA LEU A 31 -13.18 4.45 12.67
C LEU A 31 -12.74 3.00 12.96
N TYR A 32 -13.14 2.44 14.11
CA TYR A 32 -12.84 1.06 14.48
C TYR A 32 -13.43 0.04 13.51
N ALA A 33 -14.69 0.24 13.07
CA ALA A 33 -15.34 -0.61 12.09
C ALA A 33 -14.74 -0.47 10.69
N GLY A 34 -14.19 0.71 10.36
CA GLY A 34 -13.40 0.94 9.13
C GLY A 34 -12.02 0.28 9.15
N MET A 35 -11.48 -0.03 10.33
CA MET A 35 -10.27 -0.86 10.51
C MET A 35 -10.58 -2.37 10.43
N GLY A 36 -11.83 -2.76 10.22
CA GLY A 36 -12.23 -4.14 10.00
C GLY A 36 -11.67 -4.67 8.69
N ASN A 37 -10.65 -5.53 8.81
CA ASN A 37 -10.03 -6.29 7.73
C ASN A 37 -11.06 -6.73 6.69
N SER A 38 -10.73 -6.48 5.42
CA SER A 38 -11.39 -7.06 4.26
C SER A 38 -11.83 -8.50 4.56
N THR A 39 -13.11 -8.79 4.42
CA THR A 39 -13.72 -10.12 4.64
C THR A 39 -13.38 -11.09 3.49
N GLY A 40 -12.15 -11.03 2.98
CA GLY A 40 -11.65 -12.07 2.10
C GLY A 40 -11.56 -13.36 2.90
N ASN A 41 -12.00 -14.47 2.31
CA ASN A 41 -11.73 -15.78 2.88
C ASN A 41 -10.26 -16.08 2.63
N PHE A 42 -9.40 -15.59 3.53
CA PHE A 42 -7.98 -15.88 3.54
C PHE A 42 -7.84 -17.18 4.31
N ASP A 43 -7.62 -18.30 3.61
CA ASP A 43 -7.69 -19.66 4.16
C ASP A 43 -6.58 -19.98 5.20
N GLY A 44 -5.98 -18.97 5.83
CA GLY A 44 -4.81 -19.09 6.71
C GLY A 44 -3.51 -19.39 5.95
N GLU A 45 -3.51 -19.18 4.63
CA GLU A 45 -2.39 -19.45 3.74
C GLU A 45 -1.92 -18.18 3.04
N MET A 46 -0.62 -18.10 2.77
CA MET A 46 -0.07 -17.05 1.90
C MET A 46 -0.50 -17.31 0.45
N GLN A 47 -1.09 -16.31 -0.19
CA GLN A 47 -1.50 -16.35 -1.58
C GLN A 47 -0.63 -15.41 -2.40
N ILE A 48 0.01 -15.92 -3.45
CA ILE A 48 0.84 -15.13 -4.38
C ILE A 48 0.18 -15.20 -5.77
N PHE A 49 -0.13 -14.04 -6.33
CA PHE A 49 -0.71 -13.89 -7.67
C PHE A 49 0.30 -13.19 -8.57
N ALA A 50 0.88 -13.92 -9.52
CA ALA A 50 1.62 -13.34 -10.63
C ALA A 50 0.62 -12.84 -11.67
N LEU A 51 0.54 -11.53 -11.87
CA LEU A 51 -0.42 -10.91 -12.78
C LEU A 51 0.19 -10.83 -14.18
N ASP A 52 -0.57 -11.29 -15.18
CA ASP A 52 -0.15 -11.17 -16.58
C ASP A 52 -0.25 -9.71 -17.03
N VAL A 53 0.90 -9.04 -17.03
CA VAL A 53 1.06 -7.64 -17.47
C VAL A 53 1.76 -7.53 -18.83
N GLY A 54 2.11 -8.65 -19.45
CA GLY A 54 2.92 -8.69 -20.66
C GLY A 54 4.41 -8.55 -20.36
N GLN A 55 4.95 -7.34 -20.52
CA GLN A 55 6.35 -7.05 -20.22
C GLN A 55 6.51 -6.53 -18.78
N GLY A 56 7.55 -7.00 -18.11
CA GLY A 56 7.87 -6.66 -16.73
C GLY A 56 7.08 -7.50 -15.72
N ASP A 57 7.00 -7.02 -14.48
CA ASP A 57 6.47 -7.79 -13.36
C ASP A 57 5.29 -7.11 -12.67
N SER A 58 4.41 -7.92 -12.10
CA SER A 58 3.45 -7.50 -11.09
C SER A 58 2.98 -8.68 -10.27
N PHE A 59 3.26 -8.64 -8.96
CA PHE A 59 2.87 -9.67 -8.01
C PHE A 59 1.97 -9.06 -6.94
N PHE A 60 0.75 -9.57 -6.85
CA PHE A 60 -0.15 -9.26 -5.74
C PHE A 60 -0.10 -10.40 -4.71
N ILE A 61 0.15 -10.08 -3.45
CA ILE A 61 0.36 -11.06 -2.39
C ILE A 61 -0.59 -10.76 -1.23
N ILE A 62 -1.19 -11.82 -0.69
CA ILE A 62 -1.98 -11.77 0.52
C ILE A 62 -1.35 -12.72 1.54
N SER A 63 -0.98 -12.20 2.70
CA SER A 63 -0.45 -12.97 3.81
C SER A 63 -1.54 -13.85 4.47
N PRO A 64 -1.14 -14.83 5.31
CA PRO A 64 -2.08 -15.65 6.10
C PRO A 64 -3.05 -14.83 6.97
N ASN A 65 -2.63 -13.66 7.46
CA ASN A 65 -3.46 -12.78 8.28
C ASN A 65 -4.25 -11.74 7.45
N GLY A 66 -4.22 -11.83 6.13
CA GLY A 66 -4.97 -10.94 5.23
C GLY A 66 -4.27 -9.61 4.92
N LYS A 67 -3.03 -9.40 5.39
CA LYS A 67 -2.18 -8.27 4.96
C LYS A 67 -1.82 -8.39 3.49
N THR A 68 -1.75 -7.26 2.81
CA THR A 68 -1.63 -7.19 1.35
C THR A 68 -0.33 -6.52 0.93
N MET A 69 0.31 -7.08 -0.09
CA MET A 69 1.51 -6.53 -0.69
C MET A 69 1.37 -6.51 -2.20
N LEU A 70 1.77 -5.41 -2.83
CA LEU A 70 1.94 -5.33 -4.28
C LEU A 70 3.42 -5.10 -4.59
N ILE A 71 4.02 -5.95 -5.42
CA ILE A 71 5.40 -5.80 -5.93
C ILE A 71 5.31 -5.58 -7.42
N ASP A 72 5.76 -4.41 -7.88
CA ASP A 72 5.65 -3.95 -9.26
C ASP A 72 4.21 -3.96 -9.82
N SER A 73 4.05 -3.38 -11.00
CA SER A 73 2.75 -2.93 -11.52
C SER A 73 2.66 -2.96 -13.05
N GLY A 74 3.65 -3.54 -13.74
CA GLY A 74 3.67 -3.53 -15.20
C GLY A 74 3.70 -2.13 -15.81
N GLU A 75 3.38 -2.08 -17.10
CA GLU A 75 3.19 -0.85 -17.86
C GLU A 75 1.93 -0.08 -17.43
N SER A 76 1.87 1.22 -17.75
CA SER A 76 0.74 2.09 -17.37
C SER A 76 -0.63 1.62 -17.90
N SER A 77 -0.66 0.87 -19.00
CA SER A 77 -1.87 0.27 -19.57
C SER A 77 -2.48 -0.83 -18.70
N ASN A 78 -1.71 -1.43 -17.79
CA ASN A 78 -2.18 -2.53 -16.95
C ASN A 78 -3.00 -2.06 -15.73
N SER A 79 -2.93 -0.77 -15.38
CA SER A 79 -3.52 -0.18 -14.17
C SER A 79 -4.95 -0.62 -13.88
N LYS A 80 -5.85 -0.54 -14.87
CA LYS A 80 -7.26 -0.93 -14.71
C LYS A 80 -7.43 -2.42 -14.44
N GLN A 81 -6.65 -3.27 -15.10
CA GLN A 81 -6.73 -4.72 -14.94
C GLN A 81 -6.23 -5.13 -13.56
N ILE A 82 -5.11 -4.55 -13.12
CA ILE A 82 -4.54 -4.79 -11.78
C ILE A 82 -5.51 -4.30 -10.71
N GLU A 83 -6.03 -3.08 -10.84
CA GLU A 83 -7.01 -2.52 -9.90
C GLU A 83 -8.26 -3.40 -9.81
N GLN A 84 -8.83 -3.81 -10.96
CA GLN A 84 -9.99 -4.68 -10.99
C GLN A 84 -9.71 -6.01 -10.30
N PHE A 85 -8.59 -6.66 -10.59
CA PHE A 85 -8.21 -7.93 -9.98
C PHE A 85 -8.11 -7.82 -8.45
N ILE A 86 -7.42 -6.79 -7.94
CA ILE A 86 -7.27 -6.58 -6.49
C ILE A 86 -8.63 -6.32 -5.84
N ARG A 87 -9.50 -5.53 -6.47
CA ARG A 87 -10.86 -5.27 -5.97
C ARG A 87 -11.74 -6.53 -5.98
N GLU A 88 -11.61 -7.39 -6.99
CA GLU A 88 -12.30 -8.68 -7.06
C GLU A 88 -11.88 -9.64 -5.93
N LYS A 89 -10.67 -9.47 -5.39
CA LYS A 89 -10.23 -10.15 -4.15
C LYS A 89 -10.82 -9.57 -2.86
N GLY A 90 -11.68 -8.54 -2.96
CA GLY A 90 -12.29 -7.87 -1.81
C GLY A 90 -11.35 -6.92 -1.07
N VAL A 91 -10.23 -6.55 -1.70
CA VAL A 91 -9.19 -5.71 -1.09
C VAL A 91 -9.46 -4.24 -1.37
N ARG A 92 -9.34 -3.42 -0.32
CA ARG A 92 -9.53 -1.96 -0.37
C ARG A 92 -8.27 -1.17 -0.01
N GLN A 93 -7.36 -1.81 0.70
CA GLN A 93 -6.10 -1.24 1.15
C GLN A 93 -4.95 -2.13 0.69
N LEU A 94 -3.84 -1.51 0.31
CA LEU A 94 -2.55 -2.15 0.10
C LEU A 94 -1.66 -1.81 1.31
N ASP A 95 -1.35 -2.79 2.17
CA ASP A 95 -0.55 -2.53 3.37
C ASP A 95 0.89 -2.12 3.00
N VAL A 96 1.47 -2.78 1.99
CA VAL A 96 2.80 -2.48 1.46
C VAL A 96 2.77 -2.47 -0.07
N VAL A 97 3.33 -1.45 -0.68
CA VAL A 97 3.55 -1.39 -2.13
C VAL A 97 5.04 -1.23 -2.39
N ILE A 98 5.59 -2.02 -3.30
CA ILE A 98 7.01 -2.05 -3.59
C ILE A 98 7.21 -1.80 -5.08
N GLY A 99 8.05 -0.80 -5.40
CA GLY A 99 8.60 -0.64 -6.76
C GLY A 99 10.04 -1.11 -6.77
N SER A 100 10.33 -2.15 -7.55
CA SER A 100 11.66 -2.76 -7.61
C SER A 100 12.69 -1.79 -8.17
N HIS A 101 12.36 -1.13 -9.27
CA HIS A 101 13.15 -0.08 -9.92
C HIS A 101 12.27 0.82 -10.80
N THR A 102 12.85 1.87 -11.38
CA THR A 102 12.10 3.00 -11.94
C THR A 102 11.69 2.86 -13.42
N HIS A 103 11.86 1.67 -14.03
CA HIS A 103 11.45 1.43 -15.41
C HIS A 103 9.92 1.34 -15.55
N SER A 104 9.39 1.75 -16.71
CA SER A 104 7.95 1.86 -16.94
C SER A 104 7.24 0.52 -16.95
N ASP A 105 7.90 -0.54 -17.40
CA ASP A 105 7.38 -1.90 -17.42
C ASP A 105 7.32 -2.53 -16.02
N HIS A 106 7.83 -1.87 -14.99
CA HIS A 106 7.70 -2.30 -13.59
C HIS A 106 6.82 -1.33 -12.78
N VAL A 107 7.02 -0.03 -12.88
CA VAL A 107 6.29 0.96 -12.06
C VAL A 107 5.32 1.84 -12.86
N GLY A 108 5.01 1.47 -14.09
CA GLY A 108 4.18 2.26 -15.00
C GLY A 108 2.74 2.46 -14.51
N SER A 109 2.16 1.46 -13.86
CA SER A 109 0.82 1.58 -13.26
C SER A 109 0.84 2.14 -11.83
N MET A 110 2.01 2.23 -11.20
CA MET A 110 2.15 2.56 -9.79
C MET A 110 1.46 3.88 -9.39
N PRO A 111 1.60 5.02 -10.12
CA PRO A 111 0.90 6.25 -9.75
C PRO A 111 -0.63 6.10 -9.70
N TYR A 112 -1.20 5.26 -10.57
CA TYR A 112 -2.65 5.07 -10.64
C TYR A 112 -3.14 4.17 -9.51
N LEU A 113 -2.36 3.14 -9.15
CA LEU A 113 -2.71 2.22 -8.07
C LEU A 113 -2.54 2.88 -6.70
N LEU A 114 -1.49 3.69 -6.50
CA LEU A 114 -1.31 4.50 -5.29
C LEU A 114 -2.46 5.50 -5.11
N ASP A 115 -3.00 6.03 -6.21
CA ASP A 115 -4.18 6.91 -6.17
C ASP A 115 -5.48 6.14 -5.87
N ALA A 116 -5.66 4.96 -6.46
CA ALA A 116 -6.89 4.17 -6.39
C ALA A 116 -7.12 3.40 -5.07
N PHE A 117 -6.06 3.14 -4.30
CA PHE A 117 -6.11 2.38 -3.04
C PHE A 117 -5.68 3.23 -1.83
N ASP A 118 -6.13 2.84 -0.64
CA ASP A 118 -5.49 3.25 0.60
C ASP A 118 -4.16 2.50 0.71
N VAL A 119 -3.06 3.18 0.99
CA VAL A 119 -1.72 2.58 1.00
C VAL A 119 -1.05 2.80 2.34
N GLY A 120 -0.60 1.73 2.99
CA GLY A 120 0.07 1.79 4.28
C GLY A 120 1.49 2.36 4.19
N LYS A 121 2.30 1.84 3.27
CA LYS A 121 3.61 2.41 2.91
C LYS A 121 4.04 2.00 1.51
N TYR A 122 4.86 2.85 0.90
CA TYR A 122 5.59 2.57 -0.31
C TYR A 122 7.05 2.26 0.01
N VAL A 123 7.63 1.27 -0.65
CA VAL A 123 9.02 0.83 -0.47
C VAL A 123 9.73 0.86 -1.82
N MET A 124 10.93 1.43 -1.86
CA MET A 124 11.79 1.43 -3.05
C MET A 124 13.27 1.45 -2.67
N SER A 125 14.15 1.16 -3.62
CA SER A 125 15.59 1.43 -3.44
C SER A 125 15.87 2.94 -3.54
N GLU A 126 16.93 3.41 -2.90
CA GLU A 126 17.42 4.79 -3.06
C GLU A 126 18.20 4.92 -4.38
N ALA A 127 17.60 4.51 -5.49
CA ALA A 127 18.20 4.67 -6.80
C ALA A 127 18.02 6.13 -7.26
N GLY A 128 19.13 6.84 -7.51
CA GLY A 128 19.17 8.27 -7.82
C GLY A 128 18.56 8.71 -9.17
N LEU A 129 17.63 7.95 -9.73
CA LEU A 129 16.95 8.27 -10.98
C LEU A 129 15.63 8.99 -10.76
N GLU A 130 15.60 10.26 -11.15
CA GLU A 130 14.34 10.97 -11.35
C GLU A 130 13.76 10.73 -12.75
N THR A 131 13.12 9.58 -12.96
CA THR A 131 12.34 9.35 -14.19
C THR A 131 11.02 10.13 -14.17
N ARG A 132 10.38 10.31 -15.33
CA ARG A 132 9.05 10.94 -15.40
C ARG A 132 8.01 10.16 -14.61
N ILE A 133 8.12 8.82 -14.58
CA ILE A 133 7.22 7.98 -13.79
C ILE A 133 7.51 8.13 -12.30
N GLN A 134 8.79 8.16 -11.89
CA GLN A 134 9.17 8.40 -10.49
C GLN A 134 8.65 9.75 -9.97
N LYS A 135 8.69 10.80 -10.78
CA LYS A 135 8.10 12.12 -10.43
C LYS A 135 6.60 12.04 -10.18
N ARG A 136 5.88 11.22 -10.95
CA ARG A 136 4.44 11.01 -10.75
C ARG A 136 4.17 10.19 -9.49
N ILE A 137 4.98 9.16 -9.21
CA ILE A 137 4.90 8.39 -7.96
C ILE A 137 5.11 9.34 -6.78
N ASN A 138 6.21 10.10 -6.76
CA ASN A 138 6.51 11.05 -5.69
C ASN A 138 5.39 12.07 -5.47
N ALA A 139 4.79 12.59 -6.55
CA ALA A 139 3.67 13.51 -6.45
C ALA A 139 2.44 12.89 -5.76
N VAL A 140 2.11 11.63 -6.07
CA VAL A 140 0.99 10.92 -5.43
C VAL A 140 1.32 10.56 -3.97
N LEU A 141 2.56 10.17 -3.68
CA LEU A 141 3.00 9.90 -2.31
C LEU A 141 2.88 11.15 -1.43
N GLU A 142 3.29 12.32 -1.94
CA GLU A 142 3.17 13.61 -1.26
C GLU A 142 1.70 14.05 -1.13
N GLU A 143 0.91 13.96 -2.21
CA GLU A 143 -0.50 14.37 -2.19
C GLU A 143 -1.34 13.56 -1.19
N LYS A 144 -1.04 12.27 -1.05
CA LYS A 144 -1.80 11.34 -0.20
C LYS A 144 -1.14 11.07 1.16
N ASP A 145 -0.05 11.75 1.50
CA ASP A 145 0.74 11.52 2.73
C ASP A 145 1.11 10.04 2.93
N ILE A 146 1.46 9.34 1.85
CA ILE A 146 1.84 7.91 1.90
C ILE A 146 3.30 7.80 2.37
N PRO A 147 3.59 7.12 3.50
CA PRO A 147 4.95 6.93 3.97
C PRO A 147 5.81 6.19 2.94
N CYS A 148 7.00 6.71 2.66
CA CYS A 148 7.98 6.09 1.77
C CYS A 148 9.20 5.61 2.55
N SER A 149 9.61 4.37 2.36
CA SER A 149 10.82 3.78 2.96
C SER A 149 11.84 3.40 1.89
N TYR A 150 13.08 3.80 2.10
CA TYR A 150 14.22 3.34 1.32
C TYR A 150 14.87 2.16 2.01
N VAL A 151 15.13 1.09 1.26
CA VAL A 151 15.65 -0.17 1.82
C VAL A 151 16.83 -0.70 1.02
N TRP A 152 17.65 -1.50 1.71
CA TRP A 152 18.89 -2.06 1.21
C TRP A 152 19.02 -3.54 1.59
N ALA A 153 19.95 -4.25 0.96
CA ALA A 153 20.24 -5.64 1.28
C ALA A 153 20.50 -5.82 2.79
N GLY A 154 19.78 -6.77 3.40
CA GLY A 154 19.80 -7.04 4.83
C GLY A 154 18.61 -6.47 5.60
N ASP A 155 17.91 -5.47 5.05
CA ASP A 155 16.71 -4.92 5.66
C ASP A 155 15.55 -5.93 5.65
N VAL A 156 14.65 -5.79 6.64
CA VAL A 156 13.41 -6.55 6.73
C VAL A 156 12.24 -5.59 6.59
N ILE A 157 11.36 -5.87 5.63
CA ILE A 157 10.14 -5.09 5.41
C ILE A 157 9.07 -5.63 6.36
N ASP A 158 8.72 -4.82 7.37
CA ASP A 158 7.59 -5.12 8.25
C ASP A 158 6.28 -5.10 7.45
N TRP A 159 5.57 -6.23 7.41
CA TRP A 159 4.37 -6.42 6.59
C TRP A 159 3.32 -7.29 7.29
N ASP A 160 3.74 -8.44 7.83
CA ASP A 160 2.89 -9.40 8.52
C ASP A 160 3.69 -10.15 9.59
N SER A 161 3.05 -10.55 10.69
CA SER A 161 3.75 -11.18 11.83
C SER A 161 4.18 -12.62 11.58
N ASP A 162 3.54 -13.33 10.66
CA ASP A 162 3.85 -14.74 10.34
C ASP A 162 4.74 -14.86 9.10
N CYS A 163 5.03 -13.73 8.44
CA CYS A 163 5.82 -13.67 7.23
C CYS A 163 7.12 -12.91 7.47
N LYS A 164 8.20 -13.31 6.80
CA LYS A 164 9.44 -12.53 6.78
C LYS A 164 9.75 -12.09 5.35
N VAL A 165 9.90 -10.78 5.15
CA VAL A 165 10.24 -10.19 3.86
C VAL A 165 11.61 -9.55 3.97
N THR A 166 12.62 -10.17 3.38
CA THR A 166 14.02 -9.70 3.45
C THR A 166 14.44 -9.11 2.12
N VAL A 167 15.12 -7.97 2.16
CA VAL A 167 15.74 -7.35 0.99
C VAL A 167 17.12 -7.98 0.76
N LEU A 168 17.38 -8.44 -0.46
CA LEU A 168 18.64 -9.10 -0.86
C LEU A 168 19.53 -8.20 -1.72
N SER A 169 18.95 -7.18 -2.37
CA SER A 169 19.62 -6.22 -3.26
C SER A 169 18.84 -4.89 -3.23
N PRO A 170 19.47 -3.73 -3.48
CA PRO A 170 20.90 -3.52 -3.70
C PRO A 170 21.73 -3.56 -2.40
N VAL A 171 23.00 -3.96 -2.50
CA VAL A 171 23.98 -3.98 -1.41
C VAL A 171 24.63 -2.60 -1.30
N PRO A 172 24.47 -1.86 -0.19
CA PRO A 172 24.80 -0.44 -0.11
C PRO A 172 26.31 -0.15 -0.28
N GLU A 173 27.18 -1.11 -0.03
CA GLU A 173 28.65 -0.99 -0.12
C GLU A 173 29.21 -1.48 -1.47
N PHE A 174 28.34 -1.75 -2.46
CA PHE A 174 28.76 -2.22 -3.77
C PHE A 174 29.05 -1.04 -4.71
N ASP A 175 30.32 -0.65 -4.81
CA ASP A 175 30.79 0.50 -5.61
C ASP A 175 30.70 0.31 -7.13
N GLU A 176 30.39 -0.91 -7.59
CA GLU A 176 30.36 -1.27 -9.02
C GLU A 176 28.98 -1.13 -9.67
N TYR A 177 27.96 -0.68 -8.94
CA TYR A 177 26.65 -0.49 -9.55
C TYR A 177 26.72 0.45 -10.76
N SER A 178 26.21 -0.08 -11.86
CA SER A 178 26.11 0.63 -13.11
C SER A 178 25.34 1.91 -12.92
N LYS A 179 25.94 3.00 -13.38
CA LYS A 179 25.29 4.32 -13.42
C LYS A 179 24.35 4.47 -14.64
N THR A 180 24.26 3.42 -15.46
CA THR A 180 23.54 3.42 -16.73
C THR A 180 22.60 2.24 -16.89
N ASP A 181 22.84 1.14 -16.19
CA ASP A 181 21.95 -0.01 -16.10
C ASP A 181 21.25 0.01 -14.75
N TRP A 182 20.01 0.46 -14.76
CA TRP A 182 19.21 0.70 -13.56
C TRP A 182 18.62 -0.58 -13.00
N ASN A 183 18.66 -1.68 -13.75
CA ASN A 183 18.25 -3.00 -13.29
C ASN A 183 19.18 -3.49 -12.16
N GLU A 184 20.42 -3.03 -12.11
CA GLU A 184 21.32 -3.39 -11.02
C GLU A 184 20.92 -2.77 -9.67
N TRP A 185 20.08 -1.73 -9.71
CA TRP A 185 19.50 -1.09 -8.52
C TRP A 185 18.16 -1.68 -8.10
N SER A 186 17.71 -2.75 -8.78
CA SER A 186 16.45 -3.42 -8.46
C SER A 186 16.45 -4.00 -7.06
N LEU A 187 15.33 -3.81 -6.37
CA LEU A 187 15.05 -4.55 -5.15
C LEU A 187 14.84 -6.03 -5.47
N ILE A 188 15.76 -6.87 -5.01
CA ILE A 188 15.53 -8.31 -4.95
C ILE A 188 14.98 -8.63 -3.56
N ILE A 189 13.85 -9.31 -3.50
CA ILE A 189 13.10 -9.53 -2.26
C ILE A 189 12.85 -11.01 -2.07
N ARG A 190 13.07 -11.50 -0.85
CA ARG A 190 12.68 -12.84 -0.44
C ARG A 190 11.54 -12.78 0.55
N ALA A 191 10.39 -13.35 0.19
CA ALA A 191 9.29 -13.59 1.11
C ALA A 191 9.36 -15.04 1.64
N GLU A 192 9.22 -15.19 2.95
CA GLU A 192 9.27 -16.47 3.67
C GLU A 192 8.00 -16.64 4.51
N TYR A 193 7.38 -17.81 4.41
CA TYR A 193 6.25 -18.24 5.24
C TYR A 193 6.36 -19.74 5.53
N ALA A 194 6.27 -20.12 6.80
CA ALA A 194 6.49 -21.49 7.27
C ALA A 194 7.82 -22.06 6.73
N ASN A 195 7.77 -23.15 5.96
CA ASN A 195 8.92 -23.81 5.34
C ASN A 195 9.07 -23.48 3.84
N HIS A 196 8.41 -22.43 3.36
CA HIS A 196 8.44 -22.00 1.97
C HIS A 196 9.05 -20.61 1.83
N SER A 197 9.73 -20.38 0.71
CA SER A 197 10.27 -19.07 0.36
C SER A 197 10.16 -18.83 -1.14
N MET A 198 9.87 -17.59 -1.53
CA MET A 198 9.89 -17.13 -2.92
C MET A 198 10.79 -15.90 -3.03
N ILE A 199 11.50 -15.79 -4.15
CA ILE A 199 12.34 -14.64 -4.48
C ILE A 199 11.70 -13.91 -5.66
N PHE A 200 11.62 -12.59 -5.55
CA PHE A 200 11.20 -11.64 -6.59
C PHE A 200 12.44 -10.83 -6.99
N THR A 201 12.70 -10.72 -8.29
CA THR A 201 13.97 -10.20 -8.84
C THR A 201 13.73 -9.15 -9.90
#